data_AF-A0A9D2ZUJ3-F1
#
_entry.id   AF-A0A9D2ZUJ3-F1
#
_cell.length_a   1.000
_cell.length_b   1.000
_cell.length_c   1.000
_cell.angle_alpha   90.00
_cell.angle_beta   90.00
_cell.angle_gamma   90.00
#
_symmetry.space_group_name_H-M   'P 1'
#
loop_
_entity.id
_entity.type
_entity.pdbx_description
1 polymer ?
#
loop_
_entity_poly.entity_id
_entity_poly.type
_entity_poly.pdbx_seq_one_letter_code
_entity_poly.pdbx_strand_id
1 'polypeptide(L)'
;MSDIKDETLRPGVHAACPLCGSDDVQTAMRCIDHFVTGEAFTISRCGHCGFHFTSDAPAEDEIGRYYRSGDYISHSDTSRGAVNKVYHLVRRYMLREKAGIVMHYTGKRRGRLLDYGAVSYTHLR
;
A
#
# COMPACT_ATOMS: atom_id res chain seq x y z
N MET A 1 20.32 34.15 21.00
CA MET A 1 20.70 32.73 20.82
C MET A 1 19.42 31.93 20.94
N SER A 2 18.64 31.85 19.88
CA SER A 2 18.83 31.07 18.64
C SER A 2 17.91 29.87 18.70
N ASP A 3 16.67 30.13 18.28
CA ASP A 3 15.89 29.31 17.35
C ASP A 3 15.96 27.78 17.57
N ILE A 4 15.21 27.29 18.56
CA ILE A 4 14.61 25.96 18.41
C ILE A 4 13.40 26.19 17.50
N LYS A 5 13.63 26.08 16.20
CA LYS A 5 12.53 25.90 15.26
C LYS A 5 11.85 24.61 15.69
N ASP A 6 10.61 24.79 16.16
CA ASP A 6 9.57 23.77 16.16
C ASP A 6 9.54 23.15 14.76
N GLU A 7 10.34 22.10 14.56
CA GLU A 7 10.32 21.27 13.38
C GLU A 7 9.09 20.40 13.53
N THR A 8 7.96 21.04 13.22
CA THR A 8 6.63 20.49 13.03
C THR A 8 6.70 18.99 12.75
N LEU A 9 6.25 18.22 13.73
CA LEU A 9 5.97 16.79 13.63
C LEU A 9 5.36 16.50 12.25
N ARG A 10 6.11 15.82 11.37
CA ARG A 10 5.58 15.42 10.07
C ARG A 10 4.31 14.57 10.32
N PRO A 11 3.16 14.89 9.70
CA PRO A 11 1.99 14.04 9.81
C PRO A 11 2.36 12.64 9.34
N GLY A 12 2.25 11.64 10.23
CA GLY A 12 2.67 10.25 9.94
C GLY A 12 3.72 9.65 10.88
N VAL A 13 4.23 10.43 11.85
CA VAL A 13 5.09 9.89 12.91
C VAL A 13 4.28 9.15 13.97
N HIS A 14 4.31 7.82 13.91
CA HIS A 14 3.66 6.95 14.88
C HIS A 14 4.50 6.83 16.16
N ALA A 15 4.10 7.55 17.22
CA ALA A 15 4.70 7.42 18.56
C ALA A 15 4.33 6.11 19.27
N ALA A 16 3.20 5.51 18.89
CA ALA A 16 2.68 4.24 19.43
C ALA A 16 2.33 3.27 18.29
N CYS A 17 2.25 1.99 18.60
CA CYS A 17 1.90 0.96 17.64
C CYS A 17 0.47 1.16 17.10
N PRO A 18 0.26 1.30 15.78
CA PRO A 18 -1.07 1.53 15.22
C PRO A 18 -1.99 0.30 15.31
N LEU A 19 -1.43 -0.89 15.62
CA LEU A 19 -2.20 -2.13 15.73
C LEU A 19 -2.68 -2.39 17.16
N CYS A 20 -1.82 -2.20 18.17
CA CYS A 20 -2.13 -2.56 19.56
C CYS A 20 -2.04 -1.40 20.57
N GLY A 21 -1.60 -0.21 20.14
CA GLY A 21 -1.48 0.98 20.99
C GLY A 21 -0.29 1.00 21.94
N SER A 22 0.61 0.00 21.89
CA SER A 22 1.81 -0.03 22.74
C SER A 22 2.84 1.03 22.33
N ASP A 23 3.46 1.67 23.31
CA ASP A 23 4.57 2.63 23.13
C ASP A 23 5.94 1.94 22.99
N ASP A 24 6.01 0.61 23.13
CA ASP A 24 7.23 -0.17 22.87
C ASP A 24 7.46 -0.28 21.35
N VAL A 25 7.97 0.81 20.78
CA VAL A 25 8.28 0.96 19.35
C VAL A 25 9.78 1.17 19.17
N GLN A 26 10.40 0.32 18.37
CA GLN A 26 11.84 0.34 18.11
C GLN A 26 12.11 0.41 16.61
N THR A 27 13.13 1.15 16.19
CA THR A 27 13.54 1.15 14.77
C THR A 27 14.07 -0.23 14.40
N ALA A 28 13.48 -0.84 13.36
CA ALA A 28 13.89 -2.14 12.85
C ALA A 28 14.88 -2.01 11.68
N MET A 29 14.58 -1.17 10.69
CA MET A 29 15.44 -0.95 9.53
C MET A 29 15.10 0.35 8.79
N ARG A 30 15.97 0.74 7.85
CA ARG A 30 15.67 1.74 6.82
C ARG A 30 15.44 1.06 5.48
N CYS A 31 14.37 1.41 4.79
CA CYS A 31 13.97 0.86 3.49
C CYS A 31 14.01 1.96 2.43
N ILE A 32 14.62 1.71 1.28
CA ILE A 32 14.72 2.69 0.19
C ILE A 32 13.64 2.38 -0.86
N ASP A 33 12.85 3.38 -1.24
CA ASP A 33 11.96 3.31 -2.40
C ASP A 33 12.76 3.39 -3.69
N HIS A 34 13.11 2.25 -4.27
CA HIS A 34 13.78 2.19 -5.56
C HIS A 34 12.84 2.32 -6.76
N PHE A 35 11.53 2.39 -6.54
CA PHE A 35 10.54 2.32 -7.62
C PHE A 35 10.16 3.71 -8.15
N VAL A 36 10.03 4.72 -7.28
CA VAL A 36 9.64 6.08 -7.72
C VAL A 36 10.61 7.15 -7.24
N THR A 37 10.84 7.25 -5.94
CA THR A 37 11.39 8.48 -5.34
C THR A 37 12.86 8.40 -4.93
N GLY A 38 13.39 7.21 -4.66
CA GLY A 38 14.71 7.03 -4.06
C GLY A 38 14.77 7.38 -2.57
N GLU A 39 13.64 7.74 -1.95
CA GLU A 39 13.58 8.15 -0.55
C GLU A 39 13.75 6.98 0.40
N ALA A 40 14.30 7.25 1.59
CA ALA A 40 14.49 6.26 2.63
C ALA A 40 13.44 6.41 3.73
N PHE A 41 12.70 5.34 4.00
CA PHE A 41 11.68 5.21 5.03
C PHE A 41 12.20 4.44 6.24
N THR A 42 11.70 4.80 7.41
CA THR A 42 12.00 4.13 8.67
C THR A 42 10.93 3.08 8.95
N ILE A 43 11.35 1.82 9.00
CA ILE A 43 10.47 0.73 9.45
C ILE A 43 10.71 0.53 10.94
N SER A 44 9.66 0.69 11.74
CA SER A 44 9.68 0.33 13.16
C SER A 44 8.99 -1.00 13.42
N ARG A 45 9.33 -1.61 14.55
CA ARG A 45 8.73 -2.83 15.08
C ARG A 45 8.18 -2.55 16.47
N CYS A 46 6.96 -3.00 16.73
CA CYS A 46 6.42 -3.03 18.08
C CYS A 46 7.03 -4.20 18.87
N GLY A 47 7.64 -3.94 20.02
CA GLY A 47 8.17 -4.99 20.90
C GLY A 47 7.08 -5.80 21.60
N HIS A 48 5.87 -5.26 21.74
CA HIS A 48 4.74 -5.98 22.33
C HIS A 48 4.07 -6.99 21.38
N CYS A 49 3.62 -6.56 20.20
CA CYS A 49 2.88 -7.42 19.27
C CYS A 49 3.69 -7.88 18.04
N GLY A 50 4.92 -7.37 17.87
CA GLY A 50 5.78 -7.71 16.73
C GLY A 50 5.41 -7.05 15.40
N PHE A 51 4.37 -6.20 15.37
CA PHE A 51 3.92 -5.54 14.14
C PHE A 51 5.00 -4.58 13.60
N HIS A 52 5.24 -4.64 12.29
CA HIS A 52 6.16 -3.74 11.59
C HIS A 52 5.36 -2.71 10.79
N PHE A 53 5.78 -1.45 10.84
CA PHE A 53 5.11 -0.36 10.16
C PHE A 53 6.09 0.76 9.78
N THR A 54 5.71 1.55 8.78
CA THR A 54 6.45 2.74 8.37
C THR A 54 6.17 3.88 9.34
N SER A 55 7.21 4.34 10.03
CA SER A 55 7.09 5.34 11.11
C SER A 55 7.15 6.77 10.62
N ASP A 56 7.48 6.99 9.35
CA ASP A 56 7.59 8.29 8.69
C ASP A 56 6.78 8.28 7.39
N ALA A 57 5.59 7.66 7.43
CA ALA A 57 4.70 7.63 6.29
C ALA A 57 4.32 9.07 5.89
N PRO A 58 4.26 9.37 4.58
CA PRO A 58 3.89 10.70 4.11
C PRO A 58 2.43 11.00 4.43
N ALA A 59 2.10 12.29 4.52
CA ALA A 59 0.73 12.74 4.71
C ALA A 59 -0.18 12.35 3.52
N GLU A 60 -1.50 12.34 3.74
CA GLU A 60 -2.48 11.92 2.74
C GLU A 60 -2.46 12.77 1.46
N ASP A 61 -2.15 14.06 1.57
CA ASP A 61 -1.99 14.97 0.43
C ASP A 61 -0.67 14.76 -0.33
N GLU A 62 0.32 14.11 0.27
CA GLU A 62 1.63 13.82 -0.32
C GLU A 62 1.75 12.40 -0.89
N ILE A 63 0.98 11.43 -0.36
CA ILE A 63 1.07 10.00 -0.72
C ILE A 63 0.91 9.76 -2.23
N GLY A 64 0.17 10.62 -2.93
CA GLY A 64 -0.07 10.51 -4.36
C GLY A 64 1.21 10.48 -5.20
N ARG A 65 2.32 11.10 -4.72
CA ARG A 65 3.59 11.12 -5.48
C ARG A 65 4.20 9.74 -5.67
N TYR A 66 3.96 8.81 -4.76
CA TYR A 66 4.47 7.43 -4.81
C TYR A 66 3.70 6.54 -5.80
N TYR A 67 2.60 7.04 -6.36
CA TYR A 67 1.82 6.35 -7.41
C TYR A 67 2.08 6.91 -8.82
N ARG A 68 2.93 7.94 -8.96
CA ARG A 68 3.21 8.59 -10.24
C ARG A 68 4.44 7.98 -10.91
N SER A 69 4.26 6.89 -11.67
CA SER A 69 5.27 6.44 -12.63
C SER A 69 4.61 5.94 -13.92
N GLY A 70 5.24 6.23 -15.07
CA GLY A 70 4.80 5.71 -16.38
C GLY A 70 4.91 4.19 -16.48
N ASP A 71 5.77 3.59 -15.65
CA ASP A 71 6.01 2.15 -15.53
C ASP A 71 5.14 1.49 -14.44
N TYR A 72 4.15 2.21 -13.89
CA TYR A 72 3.17 1.62 -12.98
C TYR A 72 2.15 0.79 -13.76
N ILE A 73 2.55 -0.45 -14.08
CA ILE A 73 1.79 -1.38 -14.94
C ILE A 73 0.36 -1.66 -14.43
N SER A 74 0.11 -1.50 -13.12
CA SER A 74 -1.25 -1.58 -12.55
C SER A 74 -2.20 -0.45 -12.98
N HIS A 75 -1.69 0.70 -13.45
CA HIS A 75 -2.50 1.80 -14.01
C HIS A 75 -2.25 2.05 -15.51
N SER A 76 -1.20 1.49 -16.11
CA SER A 76 -0.93 1.69 -17.53
C SER A 76 -1.72 0.70 -18.41
N ASP A 77 -2.65 1.21 -19.24
CA ASP A 77 -3.32 0.43 -20.30
C ASP A 77 -2.42 0.20 -21.53
N THR A 78 -1.10 0.32 -21.40
CA THR A 78 -0.14 0.20 -22.50
C THR A 78 -0.02 -1.26 -22.95
N SER A 79 -0.81 -1.65 -23.96
CA SER A 79 -0.86 -2.99 -24.57
C SER A 79 0.40 -3.44 -25.33
N ARG A 80 1.53 -2.73 -25.21
CA ARG A 80 2.78 -3.06 -25.91
C ARG A 80 3.68 -3.97 -25.08
N GLY A 81 4.22 -5.00 -25.73
CA GLY A 81 5.21 -5.90 -25.15
C GLY A 81 4.65 -7.21 -24.59
N ALA A 82 5.50 -8.24 -24.54
CA ALA A 82 5.13 -9.57 -24.05
C ALA A 82 4.77 -9.56 -22.55
N VAL A 83 5.41 -8.71 -21.76
CA VAL A 83 5.19 -8.58 -20.30
C VAL A 83 3.76 -8.18 -19.99
N ASN A 84 3.18 -7.21 -20.71
CA ASN A 84 1.82 -6.79 -20.43
C ASN A 84 0.78 -7.86 -20.80
N LYS A 85 1.03 -8.66 -21.85
CA LYS A 85 0.17 -9.81 -22.19
C LYS A 85 0.15 -10.85 -21.06
N VAL A 86 1.32 -11.15 -20.49
CA VAL A 86 1.44 -12.06 -19.33
C VAL A 86 0.73 -11.46 -18.11
N TYR A 87 0.95 -10.17 -17.84
CA TYR A 87 0.28 -9.46 -16.75
C TYR A 87 -1.25 -9.55 -16.85
N HIS A 88 -1.84 -9.23 -18.01
CA HIS A 88 -3.29 -9.33 -18.21
C HIS A 88 -3.82 -10.77 -18.16
N LEU A 89 -3.01 -11.77 -18.55
CA LEU A 89 -3.37 -13.19 -18.39
C LEU A 89 -3.46 -13.56 -16.91
N VAL A 90 -2.41 -13.27 -16.14
CA VAL A 90 -2.36 -13.54 -14.69
C VAL A 90 -3.47 -12.77 -13.97
N ARG A 91 -3.72 -11.51 -14.33
CA ARG A 91 -4.82 -10.71 -13.77
C ARG A 91 -6.17 -11.37 -13.97
N ARG A 92 -6.47 -11.87 -15.19
CA ARG A 92 -7.72 -12.59 -15.47
C ARG A 92 -7.85 -13.88 -14.67
N TYR A 93 -6.75 -14.61 -14.50
CA TYR A 93 -6.73 -15.80 -13.66
C TYR A 93 -7.03 -15.46 -12.19
N MET A 94 -6.34 -14.47 -11.61
CA MET A 94 -6.54 -14.06 -10.22
C MET A 94 -7.95 -13.53 -9.94
N LEU A 95 -8.58 -12.82 -10.90
CA LEU A 95 -9.96 -12.36 -10.74
C LEU A 95 -10.96 -13.52 -10.65
N ARG A 96 -10.72 -14.63 -11.37
CA ARG A 96 -11.57 -15.84 -11.29
C ARG A 96 -11.41 -16.53 -9.94
N GLU A 97 -10.18 -16.66 -9.45
CA GLU A 97 -9.91 -17.24 -8.13
C GLU A 97 -10.58 -16.43 -7.02
N LYS A 98 -10.43 -15.09 -7.03
CA LYS A 98 -11.10 -14.20 -6.07
C LYS A 98 -12.62 -14.34 -6.11
N ALA A 99 -13.22 -14.40 -7.29
CA ALA A 99 -14.66 -14.64 -7.44
C ALA A 99 -15.06 -16.01 -6.86
N GLY A 100 -14.24 -17.05 -7.08
CA GLY A 100 -14.43 -18.38 -6.48
C GLY A 100 -14.46 -18.35 -4.96
N ILE A 101 -13.50 -17.66 -4.32
CA ILE A 101 -13.44 -17.48 -2.86
C ILE A 101 -14.71 -16.80 -2.35
N VAL A 102 -15.13 -15.70 -2.98
CA VAL A 102 -16.36 -14.99 -2.59
C VAL A 102 -17.59 -15.89 -2.73
N MET A 103 -17.73 -16.62 -3.84
CA MET A 103 -18.85 -17.54 -4.05
C MET A 103 -18.86 -18.67 -3.03
N HIS A 104 -17.69 -19.21 -2.67
CA HIS A 104 -17.56 -20.29 -1.71
C HIS A 104 -18.03 -19.87 -0.31
N TYR A 105 -17.52 -18.75 0.21
CA TYR A 105 -17.86 -18.30 1.57
C TYR A 105 -19.25 -17.66 1.69
N THR A 106 -19.77 -17.05 0.61
CA THR A 106 -21.09 -16.43 0.65
C THR A 106 -22.22 -17.38 0.23
N GLY A 107 -21.91 -18.47 -0.48
CA GLY A 107 -22.90 -19.32 -1.15
C GLY A 107 -23.68 -18.62 -2.27
N LYS A 108 -23.31 -17.39 -2.64
CA LYS A 108 -24.05 -16.56 -3.59
C LYS A 108 -23.29 -16.44 -4.90
N ARG A 109 -23.99 -16.68 -6.01
CA ARG A 109 -23.47 -16.46 -7.37
C ARG A 109 -23.64 -15.02 -7.87
N ARG A 110 -24.48 -14.22 -7.21
CA ARG A 110 -24.79 -12.83 -7.57
C ARG A 110 -25.05 -12.00 -6.32
N GLY A 111 -24.74 -10.70 -6.38
CA GLY A 111 -24.94 -9.77 -5.27
C GLY A 111 -24.17 -8.47 -5.47
N ARG A 112 -24.13 -7.64 -4.43
CA ARG A 112 -23.28 -6.46 -4.37
C ARG A 112 -22.02 -6.80 -3.57
N LEU A 113 -20.86 -6.47 -4.12
CA LEU A 113 -19.55 -6.67 -3.49
C LEU A 113 -18.93 -5.29 -3.24
N LEU A 114 -18.50 -5.04 -2.00
CA LEU A 114 -17.69 -3.88 -1.66
C LEU A 114 -16.22 -4.31 -1.68
N ASP A 115 -15.44 -3.63 -2.51
CA ASP A 115 -14.00 -3.89 -2.65
C ASP A 115 -13.23 -2.66 -2.17
N TYR A 116 -12.54 -2.79 -1.02
CA TYR A 116 -11.71 -1.74 -0.45
C TYR A 116 -10.31 -1.78 -1.07
N GLY A 117 -9.78 -0.62 -1.47
CA GLY A 117 -8.50 -0.55 -2.18
C GLY A 117 -8.59 -0.96 -3.65
N ALA A 118 -9.79 -0.90 -4.23
CA ALA A 118 -10.03 -1.14 -5.64
C ALA A 118 -9.37 -0.05 -6.52
N VAL A 119 -8.12 -0.27 -6.93
CA VAL A 119 -7.47 0.52 -7.99
C VAL A 119 -8.23 0.27 -9.30
N SER A 120 -8.96 1.29 -9.78
CA SER A 120 -9.80 1.35 -11.00
C SER A 120 -9.99 -0.01 -11.71
N TYR A 121 -10.76 -0.92 -11.10
CA TYR A 121 -11.15 -2.17 -11.72
C TYR A 121 -12.44 -1.93 -12.51
N THR A 122 -12.32 -1.44 -13.74
CA THR A 122 -13.48 -1.14 -14.61
C THR A 122 -14.33 -2.38 -15.00
N HIS A 123 -14.09 -3.58 -14.45
CA HIS A 123 -14.69 -4.83 -14.96
C HIS A 123 -15.11 -5.87 -13.91
N LEU A 124 -15.42 -5.50 -12.66
CA LEU A 124 -16.16 -6.39 -11.74
C LEU A 124 -17.69 -6.21 -11.87
N ARG A 125 -18.21 -6.15 -13.11
CA ARG A 125 -19.65 -6.19 -13.38
C ARG A 125 -20.12 -7.61 -13.64
#